data_AF-A0A7X9HJ04-F1
#
_entry.id   AF-A0A7X9HJ04-F1
#
_cell.length_a   1.000
_cell.length_b   1.000
_cell.length_c   1.000
_cell.angle_alpha   90.00
_cell.angle_beta   90.00
_cell.angle_gamma   90.00
#
_symmetry.space_group_name_H-M   'P 1'
#
loop_
_entity.id
_entity.type
_entity.pdbx_description
1 polymer ?
#
loop_
_entity_poly.entity_id
_entity_poly.type
_entity_poly.pdbx_seq_one_letter_code
_entity_poly.pdbx_strand_id
1 'polypeptide(L)'
;MKTLPKLPFIRIFFLSFGFLGVQIGYSLQNGNTSRILSALGANVEHLSYFWLAAPLAGLIVQPIIGLSSDRIWTRLGRRIPFILGGAIVSALAMFFMPNSEFFA
;
A
#
# COMPACT_ATOMS: atom_id res chain seq x y z
N MET A 1 -25.79 -5.65 -22.33
CA MET A 1 -24.54 -5.08 -21.79
C MET A 1 -24.90 -4.05 -20.72
N LYS A 2 -24.47 -4.21 -19.46
CA LYS A 2 -24.66 -3.17 -18.42
C LYS A 2 -23.81 -1.96 -18.82
N THR A 3 -24.44 -0.82 -19.05
CA THR A 3 -23.73 0.44 -19.32
C THR A 3 -23.01 0.87 -18.04
N LEU A 4 -21.69 1.07 -18.12
CA LEU A 4 -20.91 1.56 -16.98
C LEU A 4 -21.35 3.01 -16.67
N PRO A 5 -21.55 3.36 -15.39
CA PRO A 5 -21.91 4.72 -15.02
C PRO A 5 -20.81 5.68 -15.47
N LYS A 6 -21.18 6.71 -16.24
CA LYS A 6 -20.26 7.78 -16.63
C LYS A 6 -19.94 8.61 -15.38
N LEU A 7 -18.71 8.50 -14.89
CA LEU A 7 -18.24 9.29 -13.75
C LEU A 7 -17.90 10.71 -14.23
N PRO A 8 -18.25 11.75 -13.45
CA PRO A 8 -17.88 13.12 -13.80
C PRO A 8 -16.35 13.27 -13.80
N PHE A 9 -15.82 14.11 -14.69
CA PHE A 9 -14.37 14.33 -14.86
C PHE A 9 -13.66 14.62 -13.53
N ILE A 10 -14.26 15.49 -12.69
CA ILE A 10 -13.76 15.82 -11.34
C ILE A 10 -13.52 14.56 -10.50
N ARG A 11 -14.41 13.57 -10.57
CA ARG A 11 -14.30 12.35 -9.76
C ARG A 11 -13.20 11.42 -10.27
N ILE A 12 -12.99 11.40 -11.59
CA ILE A 12 -11.87 10.67 -12.20
C ILE A 12 -10.56 11.36 -11.81
N PHE A 13 -10.50 12.69 -11.88
CA PHE A 13 -9.33 13.46 -11.47
C PHE A 13 -8.94 13.18 -10.01
N PHE A 14 -9.87 13.26 -9.06
CA PHE A 14 -9.57 12.95 -7.65
C PHE A 14 -9.15 11.49 -7.43
N LEU A 15 -9.71 10.54 -8.18
CA LEU A 15 -9.30 9.14 -8.11
C LEU A 15 -7.86 8.96 -8.63
N SER A 16 -7.54 9.57 -9.77
CA SER A 16 -6.19 9.56 -10.35
C SER A 16 -5.18 10.26 -9.46
N PHE A 17 -5.55 11.36 -8.81
CA PHE A 17 -4.69 12.06 -7.86
C PHE A 17 -4.40 11.19 -6.62
N GLY A 18 -5.38 10.48 -6.09
CA GLY A 18 -5.15 9.50 -5.04
C GLY A 18 -4.19 8.39 -5.47
N PHE A 19 -4.34 7.89 -6.70
CA PHE A 19 -3.44 6.87 -7.25
C PHE A 19 -2.02 7.40 -7.48
N LEU A 20 -1.87 8.65 -7.90
CA LEU A 20 -0.58 9.32 -8.05
C LEU A 20 0.20 9.31 -6.72
N GLY A 21 -0.44 9.63 -5.61
CA GLY A 21 0.19 9.59 -4.28
C GLY A 21 0.71 8.20 -3.90
N VAL A 22 -0.07 7.15 -4.18
CA VAL A 22 0.35 5.75 -3.95
C VAL A 22 1.58 5.40 -4.78
N GLN A 23 1.64 5.83 -6.04
CA GLN A 23 2.78 5.58 -6.92
C GLN A 23 4.05 6.30 -6.48
N ILE A 24 3.93 7.53 -5.99
CA ILE A 24 5.07 8.27 -5.40
C ILE A 24 5.61 7.49 -4.20
N GLY A 25 4.74 7.05 -3.29
CA GLY A 25 5.14 6.25 -2.12
C GLY A 25 5.81 4.92 -2.51
N TYR A 26 5.28 4.23 -3.53
CA TYR A 26 5.88 2.99 -4.04
C TYR A 26 7.24 3.22 -4.69
N SER A 27 7.40 4.32 -5.44
CA SER A 27 8.67 4.71 -6.05
C SER A 27 9.73 5.05 -5.00
N LEU A 28 9.36 5.80 -3.95
CA LEU A 28 10.24 6.12 -2.84
C LEU A 28 10.68 4.87 -2.08
N GLN A 29 9.76 3.92 -1.86
CA GLN A 29 10.11 2.63 -1.28
C GLN A 29 11.09 1.89 -2.20
N ASN A 30 10.74 1.60 -3.46
CA ASN A 30 11.63 0.86 -4.36
C ASN A 30 13.03 1.49 -4.53
N GLY A 31 13.13 2.83 -4.53
CA GLY A 31 14.42 3.53 -4.65
C GLY A 31 15.28 3.52 -3.37
N ASN A 32 14.66 3.46 -2.19
CA ASN A 32 15.36 3.56 -0.90
C ASN A 32 15.39 2.25 -0.11
N THR A 33 14.58 1.25 -0.47
CA THR A 33 14.47 -0.05 0.23
C THR A 33 15.83 -0.72 0.37
N SER A 34 16.63 -0.78 -0.70
CA SER A 34 17.98 -1.37 -0.64
C SER A 34 18.91 -0.62 0.32
N ARG A 35 18.81 0.72 0.40
CA ARG A 35 19.63 1.53 1.30
C ARG A 35 19.23 1.35 2.76
N ILE A 36 17.92 1.33 3.04
CA ILE A 36 17.38 1.16 4.40
C ILE A 36 17.69 -0.25 4.93
N LEU A 37 17.52 -1.29 4.10
CA LEU A 37 17.84 -2.67 4.48
C LEU A 37 19.34 -2.86 4.77
N SER A 38 20.23 -2.27 3.95
CA SER A 38 21.66 -2.31 4.22
C SER A 38 22.06 -1.53 5.48
N ALA A 39 21.39 -0.41 5.79
CA ALA A 39 21.61 0.34 7.03
C ALA A 39 21.21 -0.45 8.29
N LEU A 40 20.16 -1.27 8.19
CA LEU A 40 19.69 -2.18 9.23
C LEU A 40 20.55 -3.46 9.39
N GLY A 41 21.68 -3.55 8.71
CA GLY A 41 22.61 -4.69 8.80
C GLY A 41 22.22 -5.92 7.98
N ALA A 42 21.24 -5.82 7.07
CA ALA A 42 20.90 -6.92 6.18
C ALA A 42 21.99 -7.15 5.14
N ASN A 43 22.55 -8.37 5.12
CA ASN A 43 23.54 -8.77 4.12
C ASN A 43 22.91 -8.69 2.71
N VAL A 44 23.62 -8.08 1.77
CA VAL A 44 23.15 -7.74 0.41
C VAL A 44 22.70 -9.00 -0.36
N GLU A 45 23.28 -10.16 -0.03
CA GLU A 45 22.93 -11.46 -0.62
C GLU A 45 21.51 -11.93 -0.25
N HIS A 46 20.97 -11.50 0.90
CA HIS A 46 19.62 -11.84 1.32
C HIS A 46 18.56 -10.83 0.84
N LEU A 47 18.95 -9.76 0.14
CA LEU A 47 18.04 -8.73 -0.35
C LEU A 47 16.91 -9.33 -1.19
N SER A 48 17.21 -10.34 -2.00
CA SER A 48 16.24 -11.07 -2.83
C SER A 48 15.12 -11.73 -2.01
N TYR A 49 15.39 -12.20 -0.78
CA TYR A 49 14.36 -12.76 0.09
C TYR A 49 13.39 -11.70 0.60
N PHE A 50 13.86 -10.48 0.86
CA PHE A 50 12.98 -9.36 1.23
C PHE A 50 12.04 -8.97 0.09
N TRP A 51 12.50 -9.05 -1.16
CA TRP A 51 11.65 -8.83 -2.33
C TRP A 51 10.60 -9.92 -2.52
N LEU A 52 10.85 -11.16 -2.09
CA LEU A 52 9.86 -12.25 -2.08
C LEU A 52 8.79 -12.06 -1.00
N ALA A 53 9.09 -11.33 0.08
CA ALA A 53 8.12 -11.05 1.14
C ALA A 53 6.91 -10.26 0.63
N ALA A 54 7.11 -9.30 -0.29
CA ALA A 54 6.02 -8.51 -0.86
C ALA A 54 4.97 -9.33 -1.64
N PRO A 55 5.32 -10.20 -2.61
CA PRO A 55 4.36 -11.05 -3.30
C PRO A 55 3.75 -12.12 -2.38
N LEU A 56 4.49 -12.65 -1.41
CA LEU A 56 3.95 -13.59 -0.41
C LEU A 56 2.89 -12.93 0.47
N ALA A 57 3.17 -11.73 0.98
CA ALA A 57 2.20 -10.93 1.72
C ALA A 57 1.00 -10.61 0.82
N GLY A 58 1.21 -10.24 -0.44
CA GLY A 58 0.16 -10.01 -1.42
C GLY A 58 -0.77 -11.22 -1.60
N LEU A 59 -0.21 -12.42 -1.72
CA LEU A 59 -0.96 -13.67 -1.90
C LEU A 59 -1.94 -13.94 -0.75
N ILE A 60 -1.56 -13.60 0.49
CA ILE A 60 -2.39 -13.82 1.68
C ILE A 60 -3.33 -12.64 1.92
N VAL A 61 -2.83 -11.42 1.85
CA VAL A 61 -3.55 -10.20 2.20
C VAL A 61 -4.63 -9.87 1.17
N GLN A 62 -4.36 -10.04 -0.13
CA GLN A 62 -5.33 -9.74 -1.19
C GLN A 62 -6.66 -10.51 -1.06
N PRO A 63 -6.69 -11.85 -0.91
CA PRO A 63 -7.95 -12.58 -0.79
C PRO A 63 -8.69 -12.28 0.52
N ILE A 64 -7.97 -12.10 1.63
CA ILE A 64 -8.59 -11.77 2.92
C ILE A 64 -9.26 -10.41 2.86
N ILE A 65 -8.51 -9.37 2.44
CA ILE A 65 -9.05 -8.01 2.35
C ILE A 65 -10.09 -7.93 1.24
N GLY A 66 -9.91 -8.60 0.10
CA GLY A 66 -10.87 -8.61 -1.00
C GLY A 66 -12.23 -9.19 -0.60
N LEU A 67 -12.25 -10.35 0.06
CA LEU A 67 -13.49 -10.99 0.54
C LEU A 67 -14.13 -10.20 1.68
N SER A 68 -13.31 -9.64 2.59
CA SER A 68 -13.80 -8.87 3.73
C SER A 68 -14.36 -7.51 3.29
N SER A 69 -13.72 -6.86 2.32
CA SER A 69 -14.14 -5.58 1.75
C SER A 69 -15.51 -5.65 1.09
N ASP A 70 -15.83 -6.76 0.43
CA ASP A 70 -17.12 -6.91 -0.23
C ASP A 70 -18.27 -7.25 0.75
N ARG A 71 -17.98 -7.68 1.99
CA ARG A 71 -18.99 -8.04 3.01
C ARG A 71 -19.40 -6.89 3.94
N ILE A 72 -18.57 -5.87 4.11
CA ILE A 72 -18.83 -4.77 5.06
C ILE A 72 -19.46 -3.58 4.35
N TRP A 73 -20.62 -3.13 4.83
CA TRP A 73 -21.25 -1.90 4.36
C TRP A 73 -21.23 -0.84 5.47
N THR A 74 -20.39 0.18 5.31
CA THR A 74 -20.32 1.31 6.26
C THR A 74 -20.99 2.56 5.70
N ARG A 75 -21.16 3.59 6.53
CA ARG A 75 -21.69 4.91 6.11
C ARG A 75 -20.84 5.60 5.02
N LEU A 76 -19.56 5.24 4.91
CA LEU A 76 -18.63 5.76 3.90
C LEU A 76 -18.62 4.90 2.62
N GLY A 77 -19.40 3.81 2.57
CA GLY A 77 -19.44 2.85 1.47
C GLY A 77 -18.68 1.56 1.77
N ARG A 78 -18.68 0.65 0.77
CA ARG A 78 -18.19 -0.73 0.90
C ARG A 78 -16.66 -0.85 0.95
N ARG A 79 -15.94 -0.12 0.07
CA ARG A 79 -14.48 -0.27 -0.13
C ARG A 79 -13.63 0.83 0.49
N ILE A 80 -14.23 1.98 0.78
CA ILE A 80 -13.55 3.17 1.30
C ILE A 80 -12.92 2.96 2.69
N PRO A 81 -13.55 2.26 3.66
CA PRO A 81 -12.96 2.05 4.98
C PRO A 81 -11.64 1.27 4.94
N PHE A 82 -11.57 0.24 4.10
CA PHE A 82 -10.36 -0.57 3.94
C PHE A 82 -9.23 0.21 3.27
N ILE A 83 -9.56 1.05 2.28
CA ILE A 83 -8.59 1.93 1.61
C ILE A 83 -8.05 2.98 2.60
N LEU A 84 -8.92 3.63 3.37
CA LEU A 84 -8.51 4.64 4.36
C LEU A 84 -7.69 4.03 5.50
N GLY A 85 -8.13 2.89 6.04
CA GLY A 85 -7.39 2.17 7.07
C GLY A 85 -6.00 1.75 6.58
N GLY A 86 -5.92 1.16 5.38
CA GLY A 86 -4.65 0.79 4.76
C GLY A 86 -3.74 2.00 4.51
N ALA A 87 -4.31 3.13 4.08
CA ALA A 87 -3.57 4.36 3.86
C ALA A 87 -2.98 4.94 5.16
N ILE A 88 -3.74 4.95 6.25
CA ILE A 88 -3.27 5.41 7.56
C ILE A 88 -2.16 4.50 8.08
N VAL A 89 -2.35 3.18 8.04
CA VAL A 89 -1.34 2.21 8.46
C VAL A 89 -0.06 2.36 7.64
N SER A 90 -0.19 2.52 6.32
CA SER A 90 0.96 2.72 5.43
C SER A 90 1.69 4.04 5.71
N ALA A 91 0.95 5.13 5.97
CA ALA A 91 1.53 6.42 6.32
C ALA A 91 2.30 6.35 7.65
N LEU A 92 1.74 5.69 8.67
CA LEU A 92 2.42 5.45 9.94
C LEU A 92 3.67 4.59 9.74
N ALA A 93 3.57 3.49 8.99
CA ALA A 93 4.71 2.63 8.70
C ALA A 93 5.85 3.40 7.99
N MET A 94 5.53 4.21 6.98
CA MET A 94 6.51 5.06 6.29
C MET A 94 7.10 6.13 7.22
N PHE A 95 6.35 6.64 8.19
CA PHE A 95 6.85 7.61 9.17
C PHE A 95 7.82 6.97 10.17
N PHE A 96 7.58 5.72 10.58
CA PHE A 96 8.46 5.00 11.50
C PHE A 96 9.67 4.33 10.81
N MET A 97 9.58 4.03 9.51
CA MET A 97 10.63 3.34 8.75
C MET A 97 12.03 3.99 8.86
N PRO A 98 12.19 5.34 8.80
CA PRO A 98 13.49 5.98 8.97
C PRO A 98 14.01 5.95 10.42
N ASN A 99 13.12 5.83 11.40
CA ASN A 99 13.47 5.78 12.83
C ASN A 99 13.64 4.33 13.35
N SER A 100 13.61 3.33 12.46
CA SER A 100 13.74 1.92 12.84
C SER A 100 15.10 1.59 13.48
N GLU A 101 16.14 2.39 13.21
CA GLU A 101 17.45 2.30 13.86
C GLU A 101 17.41 2.62 15.36
N PHE A 102 16.39 3.33 15.86
CA PHE A 102 16.23 3.63 17.30
C PHE A 102 15.53 2.52 18.08
N PHE A 103 14.89 1.57 17.38
CA PHE A 103 14.09 0.48 17.95
C PHE A 103 14.69 -0.92 17.68
N ALA A 104 15.80 -1.02 16.94
CA ALA A 104 16.54 -2.24 16.63
C ALA A 104 17.74 -2.40 17.58
#